data_AF-A0A9E2JTX5-F1
#
_entry.id   AF-A0A9E2JTX5-F1
#
_cell.length_a   1.000
_cell.length_b   1.000
_cell.length_c   1.000
_cell.angle_alpha   90.00
_cell.angle_beta   90.00
_cell.angle_gamma   90.00
#
_symmetry.space_group_name_H-M   'P 1'
#
loop_
_entity.id
_entity.type
_entity.pdbx_description
1 polymer ?
#
loop_
_entity_poly.entity_id
_entity_poly.type
_entity_poly.pdbx_seq_one_letter_code
_entity_poly.pdbx_strand_id
1 'polypeptide(L)'
;MTRSPLIRLLYARICALFCLWLAAGAGAAETQDLAQTHESNRGQMLLAADYAVCLGRLTALLQHSWLIQDPLADALELRRDWVRALYDATRLPLPGETQAGRELNMMLRIRAKRDQLALLETGSFNDDARRARLAETTAMNQLFTCHRMINR
;
A
#
# COMPACT_ATOMS: atom_id res chain seq x y z
N MET A 1 42.47 -47.43 -34.27
CA MET A 1 41.51 -46.62 -33.49
C MET A 1 41.03 -45.44 -34.34
N THR A 2 40.07 -45.68 -35.23
CA THR A 2 39.48 -44.67 -36.13
C THR A 2 38.23 -44.10 -35.47
N ARG A 3 38.33 -42.88 -34.91
CA ARG A 3 37.18 -42.18 -34.32
C ARG A 3 36.24 -41.72 -35.45
N SER A 4 35.05 -42.34 -35.50
CA SER A 4 34.03 -42.10 -36.53
C SER A 4 33.60 -40.63 -36.63
N PRO A 5 33.50 -40.06 -37.85
CA PRO A 5 33.15 -38.65 -38.09
C PRO A 5 31.72 -38.29 -37.65
N LEU A 6 30.85 -39.29 -37.49
CA LEU A 6 29.45 -39.13 -37.08
C LEU A 6 29.30 -38.57 -35.64
N ILE A 7 30.23 -38.88 -34.74
CA ILE A 7 30.19 -38.40 -33.34
C ILE A 7 30.50 -36.91 -33.25
N ARG A 8 31.38 -36.39 -34.12
CA ARG A 8 31.73 -34.95 -34.16
C ARG A 8 30.56 -34.09 -34.66
N LEU A 9 29.78 -34.59 -35.62
CA LEU A 9 28.60 -33.89 -36.14
C LEU A 9 27.46 -33.83 -35.11
N LEU A 10 27.29 -34.87 -34.29
CA LEU A 10 26.30 -34.88 -33.23
C LEU A 10 26.65 -33.87 -32.12
N TYR A 11 27.92 -33.83 -31.70
CA TYR A 11 28.40 -32.86 -30.70
C TYR A 11 28.27 -31.41 -31.17
N ALA A 12 28.59 -31.12 -32.44
CA ALA A 12 28.46 -29.78 -32.99
C ALA A 12 26.99 -29.30 -33.02
N ARG A 13 26.04 -30.19 -33.36
CA ARG A 13 24.61 -29.87 -33.34
C ARG A 13 24.06 -29.66 -31.94
N ILE A 14 24.47 -30.47 -30.96
CA ILE A 14 24.07 -30.32 -29.56
C ILE A 14 24.62 -29.01 -28.98
N CYS A 15 25.89 -28.68 -29.26
CA CYS A 15 26.48 -27.40 -28.83
C CYS A 15 25.77 -26.19 -29.45
N ALA A 16 25.42 -26.26 -30.74
CA ALA A 16 24.71 -25.19 -31.42
C ALA A 16 23.30 -24.98 -30.86
N LEU A 17 22.56 -26.06 -30.59
CA LEU A 17 21.23 -25.99 -29.96
C LEU A 17 21.29 -25.44 -28.53
N PHE A 18 22.32 -25.82 -27.76
CA PHE A 18 22.52 -25.31 -26.40
C PHE A 18 22.89 -23.82 -26.39
N CYS A 19 23.75 -23.37 -27.31
CA CYS A 19 24.05 -21.94 -27.49
C CYS A 19 22.82 -21.13 -27.94
N LEU A 20 22.00 -21.68 -28.83
CA LEU A 20 20.76 -21.01 -29.28
C LEU A 20 19.76 -20.88 -28.12
N TRP A 21 19.65 -21.91 -27.27
CA TRP A 21 18.77 -21.92 -26.11
C TRP A 21 19.25 -20.95 -25.01
N LEU A 22 20.56 -20.87 -24.75
CA LEU A 22 21.13 -19.89 -23.81
C LEU A 22 20.92 -18.44 -24.25
N ALA A 23 21.09 -18.14 -25.55
CA ALA A 23 20.91 -16.79 -26.07
C ALA A 23 19.44 -16.34 -26.03
N ALA A 24 18.48 -17.27 -26.18
CA ALA A 24 17.05 -16.97 -26.09
C ALA A 24 16.56 -16.77 -24.65
N GLY A 25 17.18 -17.41 -23.65
CA GLY A 25 16.76 -17.34 -22.24
C GLY A 25 17.17 -16.05 -21.52
N ALA A 26 18.30 -15.44 -21.87
CA ALA A 26 18.87 -14.31 -21.12
C ALA A 26 18.04 -13.02 -21.21
N GLY A 27 17.49 -12.68 -22.39
CA GLY A 27 16.70 -11.44 -22.58
C GLY A 27 15.27 -11.49 -22.01
N ALA A 28 14.69 -12.69 -21.90
CA ALA A 28 13.33 -12.87 -21.38
C ALA A 28 13.28 -12.79 -19.83
N ALA A 29 14.31 -13.30 -19.15
CA ALA A 29 14.37 -13.27 -17.69
C ALA A 29 14.57 -11.83 -17.13
N GLU A 30 15.42 -11.03 -17.77
CA GLU A 30 15.77 -9.68 -17.31
C GLU A 30 14.62 -8.67 -17.50
N THR A 31 13.83 -8.83 -18.56
CA THR A 31 12.63 -8.00 -18.81
C THR A 31 11.46 -8.37 -17.89
N GLN A 32 11.34 -9.63 -17.50
CA GLN A 32 10.34 -10.10 -16.53
C GLN A 32 10.63 -9.59 -15.11
N ASP A 33 11.90 -9.59 -14.68
CA ASP A 33 12.29 -9.12 -13.34
C ASP A 33 12.03 -7.62 -13.14
N LEU A 34 12.31 -6.80 -14.16
CA LEU A 34 11.99 -5.37 -14.14
C LEU A 34 10.48 -5.10 -14.08
N ALA A 35 9.68 -5.82 -14.88
CA ALA A 35 8.22 -5.68 -14.86
C ALA A 35 7.63 -6.04 -13.49
N GLN A 36 8.10 -7.15 -12.90
CA GLN A 36 7.68 -7.61 -11.58
C GLN A 36 8.09 -6.62 -10.47
N THR A 37 9.26 -6.02 -10.57
CA THR A 37 9.73 -4.96 -9.65
C THR A 37 8.83 -3.72 -9.74
N HIS A 38 8.47 -3.28 -10.95
CA HIS A 38 7.57 -2.14 -11.13
C HIS A 38 6.15 -2.39 -10.58
N GLU A 39 5.63 -3.60 -10.76
CA GLU A 39 4.33 -3.99 -10.23
C GLU A 39 4.34 -4.04 -8.70
N SER A 40 5.38 -4.65 -8.10
CA SER A 40 5.59 -4.64 -6.66
C SER A 40 5.68 -3.23 -6.09
N ASN A 41 6.47 -2.35 -6.71
CA ASN A 41 6.64 -0.96 -6.29
C ASN A 41 5.32 -0.17 -6.36
N ARG A 42 4.51 -0.38 -7.42
CA ARG A 42 3.18 0.23 -7.53
C ARG A 42 2.25 -0.29 -6.43
N GLY A 43 2.24 -1.59 -6.17
CA GLY A 43 1.44 -2.19 -5.10
C GLY A 43 1.78 -1.61 -3.73
N GLN A 44 3.06 -1.46 -3.42
CA GLN A 44 3.52 -0.84 -2.18
C GLN A 44 3.16 0.65 -2.10
N MET A 45 3.27 1.40 -3.20
CA MET A 45 2.87 2.81 -3.24
C MET A 45 1.36 2.98 -2.99
N LEU A 46 0.52 2.11 -3.55
CA LEU A 46 -0.92 2.09 -3.28
C LEU A 46 -1.21 1.74 -1.82
N LEU A 47 -0.51 0.76 -1.26
CA LEU A 47 -0.66 0.39 0.14
C LEU A 47 -0.24 1.52 1.08
N ALA A 48 0.84 2.23 0.78
CA ALA A 48 1.28 3.40 1.54
C ALA A 48 0.23 4.53 1.50
N ALA A 49 -0.41 4.76 0.33
CA ALA A 49 -1.48 5.72 0.18
C ALA A 49 -2.74 5.33 0.99
N ASP A 50 -3.09 4.05 1.00
CA ASP A 50 -4.20 3.51 1.80
C ASP A 50 -3.94 3.71 3.30
N TYR A 51 -2.76 3.34 3.80
CA TYR A 51 -2.39 3.58 5.20
C TYR A 51 -2.34 5.08 5.52
N ALA A 52 -1.91 5.94 4.59
CA ALA A 52 -1.92 7.39 4.75
C ALA A 52 -3.35 7.92 4.99
N VAL A 53 -4.32 7.48 4.18
CA VAL A 53 -5.74 7.83 4.36
C VAL A 53 -6.25 7.37 5.72
N CYS A 54 -5.97 6.12 6.09
CA CYS A 54 -6.44 5.57 7.36
C CYS A 54 -5.81 6.20 8.59
N LEU A 55 -4.53 6.55 8.52
CA LEU A 55 -3.85 7.31 9.56
C LEU A 55 -4.50 8.69 9.76
N GLY A 56 -4.87 9.37 8.67
CA GLY A 56 -5.62 10.63 8.73
C GLY A 56 -6.96 10.49 9.44
N ARG A 57 -7.76 9.48 9.05
CA ARG A 57 -9.09 9.22 9.64
C ARG A 57 -9.03 8.85 11.14
N LEU A 58 -8.10 7.97 11.52
CA LEU A 58 -7.93 7.59 12.92
C LEU A 58 -7.41 8.75 13.77
N THR A 59 -6.57 9.62 13.20
CA THR A 59 -6.14 10.85 13.87
C THR A 59 -7.33 11.77 14.14
N ALA A 60 -8.25 11.93 13.17
CA ALA A 60 -9.46 12.73 13.36
C ALA A 60 -10.37 12.13 14.45
N LEU A 61 -10.55 10.82 14.44
CA LEU A 61 -11.34 10.12 15.46
C LEU A 61 -10.75 10.32 16.86
N LEU A 62 -9.43 10.13 17.03
CA LEU A 62 -8.77 10.34 18.32
C LEU A 62 -8.95 11.78 18.83
N GLN A 63 -8.77 12.78 17.95
CA GLN A 63 -8.98 14.18 18.31
C GLN A 63 -10.43 14.46 18.72
N HIS A 64 -11.38 13.87 18.01
CA HIS A 64 -12.79 14.00 18.35
C HIS A 64 -13.12 13.30 19.68
N SER A 65 -12.59 12.10 19.93
CA SER A 65 -12.75 11.38 21.19
C SER A 65 -12.19 12.19 22.38
N TRP A 66 -11.05 12.86 22.23
CA TRP A 66 -10.56 13.78 23.26
C TRP A 66 -11.50 14.97 23.49
N LEU A 67 -12.06 15.55 22.42
CA LEU A 67 -13.00 16.66 22.52
C LEU A 67 -14.26 16.30 23.31
N ILE A 68 -14.81 15.09 23.09
CA ILE A 68 -16.02 14.61 23.77
C ILE A 68 -15.72 13.83 25.06
N GLN A 69 -14.45 13.76 25.48
CA GLN A 69 -13.99 13.02 26.65
C GLN A 69 -14.39 11.54 26.64
N ASP A 70 -14.34 10.91 25.47
CA ASP A 70 -14.65 9.49 25.28
C ASP A 70 -13.57 8.62 25.96
N PRO A 71 -13.94 7.71 26.88
CA PRO A 71 -13.00 6.83 27.56
C PRO A 71 -12.26 5.87 26.63
N LEU A 72 -12.71 5.70 25.37
CA LEU A 72 -12.04 4.86 24.38
C LEU A 72 -10.84 5.55 23.70
N ALA A 73 -10.54 6.82 24.02
CA ALA A 73 -9.45 7.56 23.41
C ALA A 73 -8.08 6.86 23.49
N ASP A 74 -7.76 6.21 24.61
CA ASP A 74 -6.49 5.49 24.79
C ASP A 74 -6.37 4.29 23.84
N ALA A 75 -7.46 3.52 23.69
CA ALA A 75 -7.51 2.40 22.75
C ALA A 75 -7.40 2.88 21.29
N LEU A 76 -7.97 4.04 20.99
CA LEU A 76 -7.88 4.67 19.67
C LEU A 76 -6.47 5.18 19.37
N GLU A 77 -5.76 5.71 20.37
CA GLU A 77 -4.37 6.11 20.22
C GLU A 77 -3.49 4.91 19.86
N LEU A 78 -3.62 3.80 20.58
CA LEU A 78 -2.91 2.56 20.26
C LEU A 78 -3.18 2.10 18.81
N ARG A 79 -4.45 2.13 18.38
CA ARG A 79 -4.80 1.74 17.01
C ARG A 79 -4.25 2.70 15.96
N ARG A 80 -4.26 4.01 16.21
CA ARG A 80 -3.64 5.01 15.34
C ARG A 80 -2.14 4.77 15.21
N ASP A 81 -1.47 4.44 16.31
CA ASP A 81 -0.04 4.19 16.32
C ASP A 81 0.34 2.89 15.61
N TRP A 82 -0.49 1.85 15.69
CA TRP A 82 -0.33 0.66 14.85
C TRP A 82 -0.34 1.03 13.36
N VAL A 83 -1.35 1.79 12.91
CA VAL A 83 -1.43 2.21 11.48
C VAL A 83 -0.23 3.04 11.08
N ARG A 84 0.25 3.91 11.97
CA ARG A 84 1.47 4.68 11.73
C ARG A 84 2.67 3.76 11.52
N ALA A 85 2.84 2.74 12.35
CA ALA A 85 3.92 1.76 12.18
C ALA A 85 3.83 1.01 10.85
N LEU A 86 2.63 0.60 10.42
CA LEU A 86 2.42 -0.03 9.11
C LEU A 86 2.73 0.94 7.95
N TYR A 87 2.25 2.18 8.04
CA TYR A 87 2.55 3.23 7.07
C TYR A 87 4.06 3.45 6.95
N ASP A 88 4.77 3.59 8.08
CA ASP A 88 6.22 3.80 8.09
C ASP A 88 6.96 2.57 7.52
N ALA A 89 6.48 1.34 7.79
CA ALA A 89 7.04 0.12 7.21
C ALA A 89 6.88 0.06 5.69
N THR A 90 5.76 0.53 5.13
CA THR A 90 5.57 0.63 3.67
C THR A 90 6.39 1.73 3.01
N ARG A 91 7.08 2.56 3.82
CA ARG A 91 7.91 3.69 3.39
C ARG A 91 9.38 3.53 3.71
N LEU A 92 9.80 2.40 4.29
CA LEU A 92 11.21 2.00 4.32
C LEU A 92 11.80 2.19 2.92
N PRO A 93 13.04 2.69 2.76
CA PRO A 93 13.53 3.27 1.51
C PRO A 93 13.36 2.30 0.33
N LEU A 94 12.24 2.44 -0.36
CA LEU A 94 11.91 1.67 -1.54
C LEU A 94 12.66 2.28 -2.71
N PRO A 95 13.24 1.47 -3.59
CA PRO A 95 13.71 1.95 -4.89
C PRO A 95 12.57 2.71 -5.59
N GLY A 96 12.70 4.03 -5.75
CA GLY A 96 11.70 4.87 -6.39
C GLY A 96 10.80 5.71 -5.45
N GLU A 97 11.02 5.73 -4.13
CA GLU A 97 10.33 6.71 -3.27
C GLU A 97 10.79 8.15 -3.61
N THR A 98 9.93 8.90 -4.28
CA THR A 98 10.20 10.29 -4.68
C THR A 98 9.71 11.28 -3.63
N GLN A 99 10.28 12.48 -3.61
CA GLN A 99 9.74 13.60 -2.82
C GLN A 99 8.26 13.84 -3.09
N ALA A 100 7.84 13.75 -4.37
CA ALA A 100 6.44 13.87 -4.77
C ALA A 100 5.54 12.78 -4.14
N GLY A 101 6.01 11.54 -4.06
CA GLY A 101 5.29 10.47 -3.37
C GLY A 101 5.14 10.73 -1.88
N ARG A 102 6.14 11.33 -1.23
CA ARG A 102 6.04 11.73 0.18
C ARG A 102 4.99 12.83 0.40
N GLU A 103 5.04 13.85 -0.44
CA GLU A 103 4.12 14.97 -0.42
C GLU A 103 2.67 14.52 -0.68
N LEU A 104 2.47 13.63 -1.66
CA LEU A 104 1.18 13.02 -1.95
C LEU A 104 0.61 12.32 -0.70
N ASN A 105 1.39 11.45 -0.05
CA ASN A 105 0.95 10.73 1.14
C ASN A 105 0.64 11.68 2.32
N MET A 106 1.42 12.76 2.48
CA MET A 106 1.11 13.80 3.45
C MET A 106 -0.23 14.49 3.14
N MET A 107 -0.47 14.86 1.88
CA MET A 107 -1.72 15.47 1.44
C MET A 107 -2.93 14.54 1.63
N LEU A 108 -2.77 13.24 1.36
CA LEU A 108 -3.79 12.22 1.61
C LEU A 108 -4.15 12.17 3.10
N ARG A 109 -3.15 12.16 4.00
CA ARG A 109 -3.38 12.19 5.46
C ARG A 109 -4.15 13.43 5.89
N ILE A 110 -3.71 14.61 5.44
CA ILE A 110 -4.32 15.90 5.81
C ILE A 110 -5.78 15.95 5.33
N ARG A 111 -6.02 15.60 4.07
CA ARG A 111 -7.36 15.59 3.49
C ARG A 111 -8.28 14.61 4.20
N ALA A 112 -7.83 13.36 4.37
CA ALA A 112 -8.62 12.33 5.02
C ALA A 112 -8.95 12.68 6.48
N LYS A 113 -8.01 13.29 7.21
CA LYS A 113 -8.24 13.81 8.55
C LYS A 113 -9.33 14.89 8.56
N ARG A 114 -9.19 15.90 7.70
CA ARG A 114 -10.15 17.02 7.62
C ARG A 114 -11.55 16.53 7.28
N ASP A 115 -11.67 15.67 6.27
CA ASP A 115 -12.94 15.16 5.79
C ASP A 115 -13.60 14.25 6.85
N GLN A 116 -12.83 13.43 7.57
CA GLN A 116 -13.35 12.62 8.67
C GLN A 116 -13.80 13.47 9.86
N LEU A 117 -13.01 14.48 10.24
CA LEU A 117 -13.35 15.37 11.35
C LEU A 117 -14.66 16.10 11.09
N ALA A 118 -14.87 16.61 9.87
CA ALA A 118 -16.11 17.26 9.47
C ALA A 118 -17.34 16.34 9.61
N LEU A 119 -17.19 15.04 9.29
CA LEU A 119 -18.25 14.06 9.47
C LEU A 119 -18.54 13.80 10.96
N LEU A 120 -17.50 13.68 11.79
CA LEU A 120 -17.64 13.44 13.24
C LEU A 120 -18.29 14.64 13.96
N GLU A 121 -17.87 15.86 13.61
CA GLU A 121 -18.46 17.10 14.12
C GLU A 121 -19.92 17.24 13.69
N THR A 122 -20.23 16.95 12.42
CA THR A 122 -21.62 16.95 11.93
C THR A 122 -22.44 15.88 12.63
N GLY A 123 -21.88 14.70 12.89
CA GLY A 123 -22.57 13.63 13.61
C GLY A 123 -22.91 14.00 15.05
N SER A 124 -22.03 14.74 15.72
CA SER A 124 -22.15 15.00 17.16
C SER A 124 -22.86 16.31 17.50
N PHE A 125 -22.74 17.32 16.64
CA PHE A 125 -23.12 18.70 16.98
C PHE A 125 -24.13 19.34 16.01
N ASN A 126 -24.68 18.59 15.05
CA ASN A 126 -25.64 19.14 14.09
C ASN A 126 -27.09 19.03 14.58
N ASP A 127 -27.86 20.12 14.46
CA ASP A 127 -29.27 20.16 14.87
C ASP A 127 -30.20 19.32 13.97
N ASP A 128 -29.84 19.11 12.69
CA ASP A 128 -30.61 18.24 11.79
C ASP A 128 -30.24 16.78 12.05
N ALA A 129 -31.10 16.10 12.81
CA ALA A 129 -30.93 14.70 13.19
C ALA A 129 -30.71 13.74 12.00
N ARG A 130 -31.27 14.04 10.82
CA ARG A 130 -31.07 13.21 9.63
C ARG A 130 -29.65 13.39 9.08
N ARG A 131 -29.15 14.63 9.04
CA ARG A 131 -27.78 14.92 8.62
C ARG A 131 -26.76 14.34 9.60
N ALA A 132 -27.00 14.49 10.90
CA ALA A 132 -26.16 13.93 11.95
C ALA A 132 -25.99 12.40 11.77
N ARG A 133 -27.10 11.67 11.67
CA ARG A 133 -27.08 10.20 11.49
C ARG A 133 -26.36 9.76 10.21
N LEU A 134 -26.58 10.48 9.11
CA LEU A 134 -25.90 10.19 7.84
C LEU A 134 -24.39 10.41 7.95
N ALA A 135 -23.97 11.50 8.59
CA ALA A 135 -22.57 11.83 8.79
C ALA A 135 -21.88 10.79 9.70
N GLU A 136 -22.52 10.42 10.80
CA GLU A 136 -22.04 9.38 11.72
C GLU A 136 -21.89 8.03 11.00
N THR A 137 -22.93 7.58 10.29
CA THR A 137 -22.89 6.32 9.52
C THR A 137 -21.76 6.34 8.49
N THR A 138 -21.58 7.47 7.80
CA THR A 138 -20.51 7.64 6.81
C THR A 138 -19.13 7.59 7.47
N ALA A 139 -18.95 8.30 8.59
CA ALA A 139 -17.71 8.29 9.36
C ALA A 139 -17.33 6.88 9.83
N MET A 140 -18.31 6.13 10.35
CA MET A 140 -18.10 4.77 10.84
C MET A 140 -17.78 3.79 9.72
N ASN A 141 -18.45 3.86 8.57
CA ASN A 141 -18.15 3.03 7.40
C ASN A 141 -16.71 3.26 6.88
N GLN A 142 -16.28 4.52 6.89
CA GLN A 142 -14.93 4.92 6.50
C GLN A 142 -13.86 4.35 7.44
N LEU A 143 -14.14 4.31 8.75
CA LEU A 143 -13.28 3.70 9.76
C LEU A 143 -13.28 2.18 9.70
N PHE A 144 -14.44 1.56 9.44
CA PHE A 144 -14.56 0.11 9.30
C PHE A 144 -13.70 -0.41 8.13
N THR A 145 -13.67 0.33 7.02
CA THR A 145 -12.77 0.04 5.90
C THR A 145 -11.30 0.04 6.34
N CYS A 146 -10.90 1.01 7.16
CA CYS A 146 -9.54 1.07 7.70
C CYS A 146 -9.23 -0.11 8.62
N HIS A 147 -10.15 -0.49 9.50
CA HIS A 147 -9.99 -1.65 10.38
C HIS A 147 -9.76 -2.94 9.59
N ARG A 148 -10.49 -3.14 8.49
CA ARG A 148 -10.33 -4.31 7.62
C ARG A 148 -8.98 -4.36 6.92
N MET A 149 -8.33 -3.22 6.69
CA MET A 149 -7.01 -3.17 6.05
C MET A 149 -5.88 -3.52 7.02
N ILE A 150 -6.02 -3.15 8.29
CA ILE A 150 -5.00 -3.37 9.33
C ILE A 150 -4.87 -4.86 9.70
N ASN A 151 -5.98 -5.61 9.62
CA ASN A 151 -6.06 -7.01 10.01
C ASN A 151 -5.84 -7.98 8.83
N ARG A 152 -5.14 -7.58 7.77
CA ARG A 152 -4.85 -8.42 6.60
C ARG A 152 -3.61 -9.27 6.80
#